data_AF-A0A7S9H962-F1
#
_entry.id   AF-A0A7S9H962-F1
#
_cell.length_a   1.000
_cell.length_b   1.000
_cell.length_c   1.000
_cell.angle_alpha   90.00
_cell.angle_beta   90.00
_cell.angle_gamma   90.00
#
_symmetry.space_group_name_H-M   'P 1'
#
loop_
_entity.id
_entity.type
_entity.pdbx_description
1 polymer ?
#
loop_
_entity_poly.entity_id
_entity_poly.type
_entity_poly.pdbx_seq_one_letter_code
_entity_poly.pdbx_strand_id
1 'polypeptide(L)'
;MNEIERQAPELRVQKWIGKDGESIAPFKLSDIGPGPKILFAFQHWCQGCHLHGFPTLQKLHAALSSKDVGFAVIQTVFEGTHENTFEKLRVNQLKYELPIVFGHDEQPTGSPFPTFMEDYRTRGTPWFTVIDAGGSIVFSDFHLDAELEYGFLRVRCEDCHHERLVAFSCKRRGFCPSCGARRMVESAALLVDEVFPAEPIRQWVLSFPFQLRFLLARYPELMGKVLSIVYRILSTHLIKKAGFTKATAQSGSVTLIQRFGSALNLNVHYHMLFLDGIYTEDGHGKQRFHRVKAPTHDELNTLVHTLSHRIARCLEKRGVLERDAENTWLTLEEEEGDVLTQLQGASVTYRIATGPQQGRKVFTLQTLPGRENQADTNSRVANYAGFSLHAGVMAEAHQRDKLERLCRYISRPAISEKRLALTANGQIRYELKTPYRNGTTHVIFEPLDFIAKLAALVPKPRVNLTRFHGLFAPNSKHRVQVTPAKRGKKPDQSEGLDTGWCDKSPAERHRAMTWMQRLKRVFNIDIEVCEHCGGQVKVIASIEDPKVIELILNYLRQKAAKVDAAKQHELPPERAPPLTPSLFDPSQTCLFN
;
A
#
# COMPACT_ATOMS: atom_id res chain seq x y z
N MET A 1 -12.07 6.97 -16.56
CA MET A 1 -11.38 6.28 -17.66
C MET A 1 -11.57 4.80 -17.41
N ASN A 2 -12.36 4.17 -18.27
CA ASN A 2 -13.09 2.91 -18.03
C ASN A 2 -12.13 1.71 -17.89
N GLU A 3 -12.26 0.94 -16.80
CA GLU A 3 -11.80 -0.46 -16.78
C GLU A 3 -12.81 -1.28 -17.58
N ILE A 4 -12.58 -1.33 -18.89
CA ILE A 4 -13.28 -2.22 -19.80
C ILE A 4 -12.84 -3.64 -19.44
N GLU A 5 -13.82 -4.54 -19.25
CA GLU A 5 -13.68 -5.99 -19.32
C GLU A 5 -12.74 -6.35 -20.48
N ARG A 6 -11.48 -6.67 -20.18
CA ARG A 6 -10.48 -6.94 -21.20
C ARG A 6 -10.54 -8.43 -21.51
N GLN A 7 -10.97 -8.77 -22.72
CA GLN A 7 -10.83 -10.12 -23.26
C GLN A 7 -9.38 -10.58 -23.09
N ALA A 8 -9.20 -11.80 -22.58
CA ALA A 8 -7.88 -12.40 -22.45
C ALA A 8 -7.23 -12.57 -23.84
N PRO A 9 -6.04 -11.99 -24.09
CA PRO A 9 -5.30 -12.24 -25.31
C PRO A 9 -4.93 -13.73 -25.43
N GLU A 10 -4.68 -14.21 -26.64
CA GLU A 10 -4.19 -15.57 -26.86
C GLU A 10 -2.75 -15.75 -26.34
N LEU A 11 -2.39 -16.96 -25.92
CA LEU A 11 -1.04 -17.29 -25.46
C LEU A 11 -0.08 -17.42 -26.64
N ARG A 12 0.90 -16.51 -26.74
CA ARG A 12 1.96 -16.55 -27.76
C ARG A 12 3.20 -17.37 -27.35
N VAL A 13 3.15 -18.00 -26.18
CA VAL A 13 4.24 -18.80 -25.62
C VAL A 13 4.54 -20.01 -26.50
N GLN A 14 5.79 -20.14 -26.96
CA GLN A 14 6.16 -21.13 -27.99
C GLN A 14 6.56 -22.49 -27.41
N LYS A 15 7.19 -22.52 -26.23
CA LYS A 15 7.75 -23.74 -25.64
C LYS A 15 6.91 -24.16 -24.44
N TRP A 16 6.49 -25.42 -24.41
CA TRP A 16 5.64 -25.97 -23.35
C TRP A 16 6.05 -27.39 -22.99
N ILE A 17 5.82 -27.76 -21.72
CA ILE A 17 5.79 -29.14 -21.27
C ILE A 17 4.38 -29.54 -20.85
N GLY A 18 4.01 -30.78 -21.16
CA GLY A 18 2.78 -31.43 -20.77
C GLY A 18 2.73 -31.80 -19.29
N LYS A 19 1.64 -32.43 -18.88
CA LYS A 19 1.41 -32.88 -17.49
C LYS A 19 2.41 -33.96 -17.05
N ASP A 20 2.86 -34.76 -18.00
CA ASP A 20 3.88 -35.80 -17.88
C ASP A 20 5.31 -35.23 -17.89
N GLY A 21 5.47 -33.97 -18.29
CA GLY A 21 6.77 -33.30 -18.44
C GLY A 21 7.37 -33.38 -19.84
N GLU A 22 6.70 -34.05 -20.77
CA GLU A 22 7.13 -34.15 -22.17
C GLU A 22 6.89 -32.85 -22.91
N SER A 23 7.72 -32.54 -23.91
CA SER A 23 7.53 -31.34 -24.72
C SER A 23 6.27 -31.46 -25.59
N ILE A 24 5.43 -30.42 -25.59
CA ILE A 24 4.19 -30.38 -26.37
C ILE A 24 4.19 -29.23 -27.37
N ALA A 25 3.28 -29.30 -28.36
CA ALA A 25 3.04 -28.21 -29.29
C ALA A 25 2.58 -26.93 -28.55
N PRO A 26 2.74 -25.73 -29.16
CA PRO A 26 2.32 -24.47 -28.55
C PRO A 26 0.88 -24.53 -28.01
N PHE A 27 0.75 -24.33 -26.71
CA PHE A 27 -0.49 -24.51 -25.98
C PHE A 27 -1.31 -23.22 -25.99
N LYS A 28 -2.57 -23.30 -26.42
CA LYS A 28 -3.48 -22.16 -26.53
C LYS A 28 -4.34 -22.02 -25.28
N LEU A 29 -4.89 -20.82 -25.09
CA LEU A 29 -5.85 -20.50 -24.05
C LEU A 29 -7.11 -21.37 -24.15
N SER A 30 -7.54 -21.71 -25.38
CA SER A 30 -8.65 -22.64 -25.62
C SER A 30 -8.38 -24.06 -25.12
N ASP A 31 -7.11 -24.49 -25.14
CA ASP A 31 -6.70 -25.86 -24.81
C ASP A 31 -6.73 -26.12 -23.30
N ILE A 32 -6.78 -25.06 -22.49
CA ILE A 32 -6.94 -25.10 -21.03
C ILE A 32 -8.30 -25.69 -20.62
N GLY A 33 -9.33 -25.52 -21.47
CA GLY A 33 -10.70 -25.97 -21.24
C GLY A 33 -11.74 -24.86 -21.43
N PRO A 34 -13.03 -25.23 -21.54
CA PRO A 34 -14.12 -24.27 -21.76
C PRO A 34 -14.47 -23.45 -20.50
N GLY A 35 -14.20 -23.97 -19.31
CA GLY A 35 -14.48 -23.30 -18.04
C GLY A 35 -13.52 -22.15 -17.69
N PRO A 36 -13.63 -21.60 -16.46
CA PRO A 36 -12.74 -20.56 -15.95
C PRO A 36 -11.28 -21.02 -15.95
N LYS A 37 -10.35 -20.07 -16.09
CA LYS A 37 -8.92 -20.36 -16.26
C LYS A 37 -8.10 -19.59 -15.26
N ILE A 38 -7.12 -20.25 -14.65
CA ILE A 38 -6.14 -19.62 -13.76
C ILE A 38 -4.76 -19.78 -14.38
N LEU A 39 -4.16 -18.65 -14.75
CA LEU A 39 -2.80 -18.58 -15.25
C LEU A 39 -1.89 -18.08 -14.15
N PHE A 40 -0.79 -18.80 -13.91
CA PHE A 40 0.23 -18.41 -12.93
C PHE A 40 1.55 -18.12 -13.65
N ALA A 41 2.00 -16.87 -13.65
CA ALA A 41 3.29 -16.49 -14.20
C ALA A 41 4.35 -16.42 -13.10
N PHE A 42 5.51 -17.02 -13.38
CA PHE A 42 6.59 -17.19 -12.40
C PHE A 42 7.98 -17.07 -13.04
N GLN A 43 9.02 -17.01 -12.20
CA GLN A 43 10.40 -17.27 -12.60
C GLN A 43 11.00 -18.28 -11.61
N HIS A 44 11.81 -19.23 -12.09
CA HIS A 44 12.42 -20.27 -11.25
C HIS A 44 13.29 -19.72 -10.12
N TRP A 45 13.99 -18.61 -10.33
CA TRP A 45 14.79 -17.99 -9.27
C TRP A 45 13.98 -17.06 -8.34
N CYS A 46 12.69 -16.83 -8.63
CA CYS A 46 11.89 -15.86 -7.88
C CYS A 46 11.44 -16.44 -6.54
N GLN A 47 12.03 -15.94 -5.45
CA GLN A 47 11.68 -16.37 -4.10
C GLN A 47 10.19 -16.17 -3.77
N GLY A 48 9.56 -15.08 -4.24
CA GLY A 48 8.13 -14.84 -4.04
C GLY A 48 7.24 -15.89 -4.71
N CYS A 49 7.65 -16.39 -5.89
CA CYS A 49 6.98 -17.51 -6.55
C CYS A 49 7.05 -18.76 -5.68
N HIS A 50 8.20 -19.05 -5.08
CA HIS A 50 8.39 -20.26 -4.29
C HIS A 50 7.82 -20.21 -2.87
N LEU A 51 7.78 -19.02 -2.24
CA LEU A 51 7.22 -18.82 -0.89
C LEU A 51 5.70 -18.66 -0.88
N HIS A 52 5.13 -18.03 -1.91
CA HIS A 52 3.73 -17.64 -1.92
C HIS A 52 2.99 -18.12 -3.17
N GLY A 53 3.56 -17.89 -4.36
CA GLY A 53 2.90 -18.21 -5.63
C GLY A 53 2.56 -19.70 -5.81
N PHE A 54 3.56 -20.58 -5.81
CA PHE A 54 3.38 -22.01 -5.94
C PHE A 54 2.55 -22.62 -4.79
N PRO A 55 2.77 -22.28 -3.51
CA PRO A 55 1.88 -22.73 -2.44
C PRO A 55 0.42 -22.32 -2.61
N THR A 56 0.15 -21.08 -3.06
CA THR A 56 -1.21 -20.63 -3.39
C THR A 56 -1.76 -21.38 -4.59
N LEU A 57 -0.97 -21.59 -5.64
CA LEU A 57 -1.38 -22.37 -6.81
C LEU A 57 -1.69 -23.83 -6.46
N GLN A 58 -0.89 -24.49 -5.61
CA GLN A 58 -1.17 -25.85 -5.13
C GLN A 58 -2.52 -25.93 -4.42
N LYS A 59 -2.82 -24.97 -3.53
CA LYS A 59 -4.11 -24.88 -2.85
C LYS A 59 -5.27 -24.70 -3.84
N LEU A 60 -5.11 -23.81 -4.81
CA LEU A 60 -6.12 -23.55 -5.83
C LEU A 60 -6.34 -24.76 -6.75
N HIS A 61 -5.26 -25.36 -7.23
CA HIS A 61 -5.29 -26.55 -8.09
C HIS A 61 -5.96 -27.72 -7.37
N ALA A 62 -5.59 -27.99 -6.11
CA ALA A 62 -6.21 -29.04 -5.31
C ALA A 62 -7.73 -28.83 -5.16
N ALA A 63 -8.18 -27.60 -4.86
CA ALA A 63 -9.58 -27.30 -4.60
C ALA A 63 -10.47 -27.15 -5.86
N LEU A 64 -9.88 -26.87 -7.03
CA LEU A 64 -10.63 -26.44 -8.22
C LEU A 64 -10.39 -27.29 -9.47
N SER A 65 -9.32 -28.10 -9.56
CA SER A 65 -9.04 -28.94 -10.74
C SER A 65 -10.19 -29.90 -11.09
N SER A 66 -10.96 -30.34 -10.08
CA SER A 66 -12.15 -31.18 -10.26
C SER A 66 -13.44 -30.41 -10.60
N LYS A 67 -13.38 -29.08 -10.76
CA LYS A 67 -14.52 -28.16 -10.95
C LYS A 67 -14.51 -27.48 -12.32
N ASP A 68 -13.93 -28.13 -13.33
CA ASP A 68 -13.81 -27.58 -14.70
C ASP A 68 -13.06 -26.23 -14.75
N VAL A 69 -12.18 -25.99 -13.78
CA VAL A 69 -11.25 -24.84 -13.80
C VAL A 69 -9.94 -25.31 -14.40
N GLY A 70 -9.55 -24.71 -15.51
CA GLY A 70 -8.31 -25.03 -16.17
C GLY A 70 -7.13 -24.21 -15.65
N PHE A 71 -5.94 -24.81 -15.67
CA PHE A 71 -4.73 -24.24 -15.10
C PHE A 71 -3.57 -24.30 -16.10
N ALA A 72 -2.79 -23.22 -16.16
CA ALA A 72 -1.52 -23.21 -16.85
C ALA A 72 -0.52 -22.37 -16.08
N VAL A 73 0.74 -22.79 -16.10
CA VAL A 73 1.85 -22.08 -15.48
C VAL A 73 2.77 -21.55 -16.58
N ILE A 74 3.26 -20.33 -16.46
CA ILE A 74 4.10 -19.70 -17.49
C ILE A 74 5.35 -19.13 -16.82
N GLN A 75 6.52 -19.64 -17.18
CA GLN A 75 7.79 -19.06 -16.78
C GLN A 75 8.10 -17.85 -17.66
N THR A 76 7.86 -16.65 -17.17
CA THR A 76 8.11 -15.41 -17.92
C THR A 76 9.53 -14.90 -17.66
N VAL A 77 10.42 -15.11 -18.60
CA VAL A 77 11.86 -14.81 -18.47
C VAL A 77 12.16 -13.40 -18.93
N PHE A 78 11.92 -12.42 -18.05
CA PHE A 78 12.28 -11.01 -18.31
C PHE A 78 13.65 -10.61 -17.73
N GLU A 79 14.26 -11.48 -16.93
CA GLU A 79 15.59 -11.33 -16.34
C GLU A 79 16.17 -12.71 -15.96
N GLY A 80 17.49 -12.80 -15.76
CA GLY A 80 18.14 -14.02 -15.26
C GLY A 80 17.98 -15.24 -16.19
N THR A 81 18.18 -15.07 -17.49
CA THR A 81 17.97 -16.13 -18.51
C THR A 81 18.75 -17.43 -18.28
N HIS A 82 19.92 -17.34 -17.63
CA HIS A 82 20.75 -18.50 -17.29
C HIS A 82 20.19 -19.33 -16.12
N GLU A 83 19.41 -18.72 -15.22
CA GLU A 83 18.77 -19.42 -14.10
C GLU A 83 17.35 -19.89 -14.46
N ASN A 84 16.66 -19.11 -15.28
CA ASN A 84 15.30 -19.38 -15.72
C ASN A 84 15.34 -20.11 -17.07
N THR A 85 15.85 -21.35 -17.10
CA THR A 85 15.95 -22.15 -18.33
C THR A 85 14.69 -22.99 -18.56
N PHE A 86 14.55 -23.55 -19.77
CA PHE A 86 13.42 -24.41 -20.13
C PHE A 86 13.35 -25.68 -19.26
N GLU A 87 14.50 -26.25 -18.91
CA GLU A 87 14.60 -27.46 -18.08
C GLU A 87 14.07 -27.23 -16.66
N LYS A 88 14.09 -25.98 -16.17
CA LYS A 88 13.56 -25.63 -14.86
C LYS A 88 12.05 -25.76 -14.78
N LEU A 89 11.33 -25.75 -15.90
CA LEU A 89 9.89 -26.01 -15.90
C LEU A 89 9.60 -27.35 -15.20
N ARG A 90 10.28 -28.42 -15.63
CA ARG A 90 10.07 -29.76 -15.08
C ARG A 90 10.51 -29.86 -13.62
N VAL A 91 11.61 -29.19 -13.26
CA VAL A 91 12.07 -29.12 -11.87
C VAL A 91 10.98 -28.55 -10.96
N ASN A 92 10.35 -27.43 -11.35
CA ASN A 92 9.30 -26.80 -10.55
C ASN A 92 8.00 -27.60 -10.57
N GLN A 93 7.64 -28.17 -11.72
CA GLN A 93 6.45 -29.01 -11.87
C GLN A 93 6.49 -30.22 -10.93
N LEU A 94 7.65 -30.88 -10.83
CA LEU A 94 7.88 -31.99 -9.89
C LEU A 94 7.94 -31.51 -8.44
N LYS A 95 8.69 -30.43 -8.16
CA LYS A 95 8.87 -29.89 -6.80
C LYS A 95 7.54 -29.53 -6.12
N TYR A 96 6.58 -29.05 -6.89
CA TYR A 96 5.27 -28.64 -6.38
C TYR A 96 4.14 -29.62 -6.72
N GLU A 97 4.46 -30.78 -7.29
CA GLU A 97 3.48 -31.84 -7.59
C GLU A 97 2.26 -31.30 -8.36
N LEU A 98 2.53 -30.48 -9.39
CA LEU A 98 1.50 -29.81 -10.20
C LEU A 98 1.41 -30.48 -11.58
N PRO A 99 0.55 -31.49 -11.79
CA PRO A 99 0.41 -32.22 -13.06
C PRO A 99 -0.42 -31.41 -14.08
N ILE A 100 0.04 -30.20 -14.38
CA ILE A 100 -0.55 -29.24 -15.32
C ILE A 100 0.53 -28.78 -16.31
N VAL A 101 0.13 -28.09 -17.37
CA VAL A 101 1.06 -27.61 -18.39
C VAL A 101 1.89 -26.43 -17.89
N PHE A 102 3.17 -26.41 -18.28
CA PHE A 102 4.12 -25.34 -17.97
C PHE A 102 4.71 -24.78 -19.26
N GLY A 103 4.56 -23.48 -19.48
CA GLY A 103 5.08 -22.75 -20.63
C GLY A 103 6.35 -21.99 -20.29
N HIS A 104 7.23 -21.82 -21.26
CA HIS A 104 8.47 -21.05 -21.14
C HIS A 104 8.44 -19.89 -22.12
N ASP A 105 8.36 -18.68 -21.59
CA ASP A 105 8.18 -17.45 -22.34
C ASP A 105 9.41 -16.56 -22.21
N GLU A 106 10.20 -16.50 -23.27
CA GLU A 106 11.42 -15.70 -23.37
C GLU A 106 11.14 -14.39 -24.12
N GLN A 107 11.97 -13.37 -23.90
CA GLN A 107 11.90 -12.11 -24.65
C GLN A 107 12.12 -12.37 -26.16
N PRO A 108 11.17 -12.03 -27.04
CA PRO A 108 11.39 -12.03 -28.47
C PRO A 108 12.48 -11.02 -28.86
N THR A 109 13.21 -11.29 -29.95
CA THR A 109 14.24 -10.38 -30.45
C THR A 109 13.66 -8.98 -30.70
N GLY A 110 14.16 -7.97 -29.97
CA GLY A 110 13.72 -6.58 -30.09
C GLY A 110 12.59 -6.15 -29.16
N SER A 111 12.06 -7.04 -28.31
CA SER A 111 11.07 -6.68 -27.27
C SER A 111 11.73 -6.64 -25.88
N PRO A 112 11.38 -5.66 -25.02
CA PRO A 112 11.91 -5.58 -23.65
C PRO A 112 11.30 -6.61 -22.69
N PHE A 113 10.21 -7.30 -23.07
CA PHE A 113 9.47 -8.20 -22.19
C PHE A 113 9.04 -9.50 -22.90
N PRO A 114 8.87 -10.61 -22.16
CA PRO A 114 8.21 -11.82 -22.64
C PRO A 114 6.79 -11.55 -23.14
N THR A 115 6.31 -12.39 -24.05
CA THR A 115 5.05 -12.18 -24.75
C THR A 115 3.84 -12.11 -23.82
N PHE A 116 3.79 -12.96 -22.80
CA PHE A 116 2.73 -12.97 -21.80
C PHE A 116 2.71 -11.67 -20.99
N MET A 117 3.88 -11.15 -20.61
CA MET A 117 3.97 -9.89 -19.86
C MET A 117 3.49 -8.70 -20.69
N GLU A 118 3.82 -8.67 -21.98
CA GLU A 118 3.37 -7.64 -22.92
C GLU A 118 1.84 -7.66 -23.10
N ASP A 119 1.29 -8.83 -23.41
CA ASP A 119 -0.11 -9.00 -23.79
C ASP A 119 -1.04 -8.78 -22.58
N TYR A 120 -0.72 -9.44 -21.46
CA TYR A 120 -1.47 -9.36 -20.20
C TYR A 120 -1.08 -8.15 -19.34
N ARG A 121 -0.07 -7.38 -19.75
CA ARG A 121 0.45 -6.20 -19.02
C ARG A 121 0.82 -6.50 -17.57
N THR A 122 1.37 -7.69 -17.33
CA THR A 122 1.83 -8.09 -16.01
C THR A 122 3.05 -7.26 -15.61
N ARG A 123 3.28 -7.11 -14.30
CA ARG A 123 4.32 -6.20 -13.78
C ARG A 123 5.51 -6.91 -13.14
N GLY A 124 5.55 -8.23 -13.22
CA GLY A 124 6.60 -9.08 -12.64
C GLY A 124 6.04 -10.43 -12.25
N THR A 125 6.75 -11.14 -11.38
CA THR A 125 6.37 -12.47 -10.85
C THR A 125 6.57 -12.54 -9.33
N PRO A 126 5.75 -13.29 -8.56
CA PRO A 126 4.61 -14.12 -9.01
C PRO A 126 3.44 -13.29 -9.51
N TRP A 127 2.69 -13.80 -10.47
CA TRP A 127 1.51 -13.11 -10.99
C TRP A 127 0.38 -14.10 -11.29
N PHE A 128 -0.82 -13.79 -10.81
CA PHE A 128 -2.02 -14.56 -11.09
C PHE A 128 -2.93 -13.81 -12.04
N THR A 129 -3.41 -14.50 -13.07
CA THR A 129 -4.50 -14.03 -13.94
C THR A 129 -5.65 -15.03 -13.88
N VAL A 130 -6.83 -14.56 -13.50
CA VAL A 130 -8.07 -15.35 -13.51
C VAL A 130 -8.95 -14.86 -14.64
N ILE A 131 -9.38 -15.80 -15.46
CA ILE A 131 -10.20 -15.58 -16.65
C ILE A 131 -11.50 -16.35 -16.43
N ASP A 132 -12.64 -15.71 -16.65
CA ASP A 132 -13.93 -16.39 -16.58
C ASP A 132 -14.15 -17.33 -17.78
N ALA A 133 -15.27 -18.06 -17.79
CA ALA A 133 -15.61 -18.95 -18.90
C ALA A 133 -15.90 -18.21 -20.22
N GLY A 134 -16.26 -16.93 -20.17
CA GLY A 134 -16.45 -16.07 -21.34
C GLY A 134 -15.13 -15.57 -21.95
N GLY A 135 -14.01 -15.82 -21.29
CA GLY A 135 -12.69 -15.38 -21.73
C GLY A 135 -12.32 -13.96 -21.28
N SER A 136 -13.07 -13.35 -20.37
CA SER A 136 -12.74 -12.04 -19.80
C SER A 136 -11.80 -12.17 -18.61
N ILE A 137 -10.79 -11.29 -18.52
CA ILE A 137 -9.91 -11.24 -17.36
C ILE A 137 -10.66 -10.60 -16.19
N VAL A 138 -11.01 -11.40 -15.19
CA VAL A 138 -11.73 -10.95 -13.98
C VAL A 138 -10.79 -10.62 -12.82
N PHE A 139 -9.54 -11.11 -12.85
CA PHE A 139 -8.52 -10.77 -11.88
C PHE A 139 -7.12 -10.84 -12.50
N SER A 140 -6.22 -9.91 -12.15
CA SER A 140 -4.83 -9.91 -12.59
C SER A 140 -3.95 -9.11 -11.63
N ASP A 141 -3.21 -9.78 -10.74
CA ASP A 141 -2.32 -9.14 -9.75
C ASP A 141 -1.29 -10.13 -9.15
N PHE A 142 -0.37 -9.63 -8.32
CA PHE A 142 0.71 -10.39 -7.68
C PHE A 142 0.23 -11.41 -6.62
N HIS A 143 -0.93 -11.16 -5.98
CA HIS A 143 -1.39 -11.94 -4.83
C HIS A 143 -2.85 -12.34 -5.01
N LEU A 144 -3.09 -13.66 -5.04
CA LEU A 144 -4.41 -14.26 -4.96
C LEU A 144 -4.57 -14.90 -3.57
N ASP A 145 -4.43 -14.11 -2.50
CA ASP A 145 -4.84 -14.43 -1.12
C ASP A 145 -4.70 -13.21 -0.17
N ALA A 146 -5.66 -13.01 0.73
CA ALA A 146 -5.64 -11.98 1.78
C ALA A 146 -5.82 -12.67 3.14
N GLU A 147 -4.76 -12.73 3.95
CA GLU A 147 -4.72 -13.43 5.24
C GLU A 147 -5.93 -13.13 6.12
N LEU A 148 -6.84 -14.10 6.24
CA LEU A 148 -8.07 -14.02 7.03
C LEU A 148 -7.82 -14.20 8.55
N GLU A 149 -6.61 -14.60 8.93
CA GLU A 149 -6.23 -14.92 10.31
C GLU A 149 -6.29 -13.69 11.24
N TYR A 150 -6.22 -12.49 10.68
CA TYR A 150 -6.29 -11.22 11.41
C TYR A 150 -7.67 -10.54 11.33
N GLY A 151 -8.69 -11.30 10.94
CA GLY A 151 -10.08 -10.89 10.91
C GLY A 151 -10.59 -10.49 9.53
N PHE A 152 -11.90 -10.67 9.34
CA PHE A 152 -12.57 -10.47 8.07
C PHE A 152 -14.04 -10.12 8.24
N LEU A 153 -14.60 -9.51 7.20
CA LEU A 153 -16.04 -9.39 7.03
C LEU A 153 -16.58 -10.59 6.28
N ARG A 154 -17.74 -11.07 6.69
CA ARG A 154 -18.53 -12.04 5.94
C ARG A 154 -19.60 -11.25 5.17
N VAL A 155 -19.60 -11.40 3.85
CA VAL A 155 -20.60 -10.81 2.96
C VAL A 155 -21.42 -11.90 2.31
N ARG A 156 -22.70 -11.64 2.06
CA ARG A 156 -23.64 -12.60 1.48
C ARG A 156 -24.48 -11.93 0.41
N CYS A 157 -24.68 -12.62 -0.71
CA CYS A 157 -25.65 -12.21 -1.73
C CYS A 157 -27.09 -12.35 -1.21
N GLU A 158 -27.94 -11.37 -1.49
CA GLU A 158 -29.35 -11.42 -1.10
C GLU A 158 -30.14 -12.41 -1.97
N ASP A 159 -29.74 -12.62 -3.23
CA ASP A 159 -30.46 -13.48 -4.18
C ASP A 159 -30.00 -14.94 -4.11
N CYS A 160 -28.73 -15.23 -4.40
CA CYS A 160 -28.22 -16.60 -4.46
C CYS A 160 -27.64 -17.11 -3.12
N HIS A 161 -27.61 -16.25 -2.09
CA HIS A 161 -27.01 -16.54 -0.79
C HIS A 161 -25.54 -16.97 -0.81
N HIS A 162 -24.83 -16.78 -1.92
CA HIS A 162 -23.39 -16.97 -1.98
C HIS A 162 -22.68 -16.09 -0.95
N GLU A 163 -21.69 -16.67 -0.29
CA GLU A 163 -20.94 -16.00 0.78
C GLU A 163 -19.48 -15.84 0.42
N ARG A 164 -18.93 -14.68 0.76
CA ARG A 164 -17.52 -14.34 0.56
C ARG A 164 -16.93 -13.74 1.82
N LEU A 165 -15.66 -14.06 2.08
CA LEU A 165 -14.89 -13.46 3.17
C LEU A 165 -14.01 -12.34 2.62
N VAL A 166 -13.95 -11.22 3.34
CA VAL A 166 -13.19 -10.01 2.95
C VAL A 166 -12.28 -9.60 4.10
N ALA A 167 -10.98 -9.82 3.95
CA ALA A 167 -9.99 -9.52 4.99
C ALA A 167 -9.98 -8.02 5.38
N PHE A 168 -9.66 -7.72 6.64
CA PHE A 168 -9.52 -6.33 7.07
C PHE A 168 -8.30 -5.64 6.45
N SER A 169 -8.48 -4.40 6.01
CA SER A 169 -7.36 -3.59 5.52
C SER A 169 -6.39 -3.22 6.66
N CYS A 170 -5.08 -3.12 6.37
CA CYS A 170 -4.07 -2.64 7.32
C CYS A 170 -4.20 -1.15 7.78
N LYS A 171 -5.24 -0.42 7.36
CA LYS A 171 -5.53 1.00 7.72
C LYS A 171 -4.30 1.94 7.73
N ARG A 172 -3.47 1.91 6.68
CA ARG A 172 -2.24 2.73 6.52
C ARG A 172 -1.10 2.40 7.48
N ARG A 173 -1.15 1.23 8.13
CA ARG A 173 -0.07 0.73 8.97
C ARG A 173 1.01 -0.03 8.19
N GLY A 174 0.66 -0.58 7.03
CA GLY A 174 1.59 -1.27 6.14
C GLY A 174 2.39 -0.32 5.23
N PHE A 175 3.46 -0.86 4.66
CA PHE A 175 4.40 -0.18 3.77
C PHE A 175 4.27 -0.65 2.30
N CYS A 176 3.26 -1.47 1.99
CA CYS A 176 2.96 -1.97 0.64
C CYS A 176 2.96 -0.84 -0.40
N PRO A 177 3.85 -0.86 -1.40
CA PRO A 177 3.95 0.17 -2.43
C PRO A 177 2.64 0.33 -3.22
N SER A 178 1.98 -0.76 -3.62
CA SER A 178 0.72 -0.75 -4.38
C SER A 178 -0.41 -0.06 -3.62
N CYS A 179 -0.68 -0.50 -2.38
CA CYS A 179 -1.70 0.12 -1.53
C CYS A 179 -1.34 1.57 -1.18
N GLY A 180 -0.06 1.85 -0.95
CA GLY A 180 0.45 3.18 -0.66
C GLY A 180 0.26 4.15 -1.83
N ALA A 181 0.55 3.71 -3.05
CA ALA A 181 0.39 4.50 -4.26
C ALA A 181 -1.08 4.83 -4.54
N ARG A 182 -2.00 3.85 -4.45
CA ARG A 182 -3.45 4.08 -4.61
C ARG A 182 -3.96 5.08 -3.57
N ARG A 183 -3.55 4.92 -2.31
CA ARG A 183 -3.92 5.86 -1.23
C ARG A 183 -3.30 7.25 -1.40
N MET A 184 -2.10 7.35 -1.96
CA MET A 184 -1.43 8.62 -2.24
C MET A 184 -2.21 9.40 -3.30
N VAL A 185 -2.58 8.76 -4.42
CA VAL A 185 -3.39 9.37 -5.47
C VAL A 185 -4.76 9.80 -4.94
N GLU A 186 -5.46 8.91 -4.23
CA GLU A 186 -6.77 9.22 -3.63
C GLU A 186 -6.70 10.33 -2.59
N SER A 187 -5.66 10.36 -1.75
CA SER A 187 -5.49 11.45 -0.78
C SER A 187 -5.16 12.77 -1.49
N ALA A 188 -4.40 12.76 -2.58
CA ALA A 188 -4.12 13.96 -3.34
C ALA A 188 -5.38 14.52 -4.00
N ALA A 189 -6.17 13.68 -4.67
CA ALA A 189 -7.44 14.05 -5.27
C ALA A 189 -8.39 14.64 -4.21
N LEU A 190 -8.60 13.94 -3.08
CA LEU A 190 -9.41 14.44 -1.96
C LEU A 190 -8.95 15.84 -1.50
N LEU A 191 -7.65 16.02 -1.29
CA LEU A 191 -7.12 17.27 -0.76
C LEU A 191 -7.25 18.42 -1.75
N VAL A 192 -6.95 18.18 -3.02
CA VAL A 192 -7.03 19.18 -4.07
C VAL A 192 -8.49 19.51 -4.34
N ASP A 193 -9.29 18.53 -4.71
CA ASP A 193 -10.63 18.74 -5.27
C ASP A 193 -11.66 19.13 -4.21
N GLU A 194 -11.51 18.65 -2.97
CA GLU A 194 -12.55 18.79 -1.96
C GLU A 194 -12.17 19.60 -0.73
N VAL A 195 -10.88 19.72 -0.40
CA VAL A 195 -10.44 20.35 0.86
C VAL A 195 -9.82 21.72 0.62
N PHE A 196 -8.81 21.82 -0.24
CA PHE A 196 -8.09 23.07 -0.43
C PHE A 196 -8.85 24.00 -1.38
N PRO A 197 -9.17 25.24 -0.94
CA PRO A 197 -9.72 26.25 -1.83
C PRO A 197 -8.73 26.62 -2.94
N ALA A 198 -9.21 27.39 -3.91
CA ALA A 198 -8.37 28.02 -4.93
C ALA A 198 -7.56 29.19 -4.34
N GLU A 199 -6.81 28.93 -3.27
CA GLU A 199 -5.94 29.90 -2.59
C GLU A 199 -4.51 29.37 -2.51
N PRO A 200 -3.50 30.26 -2.35
CA PRO A 200 -2.12 29.82 -2.20
C PRO A 200 -1.91 28.92 -0.97
N ILE A 201 -1.20 27.82 -1.16
CA ILE A 201 -0.87 26.83 -0.12
C ILE A 201 0.64 26.73 0.03
N ARG A 202 1.14 26.88 1.26
CA ARG A 202 2.57 26.73 1.60
C ARG A 202 2.82 25.43 2.35
N GLN A 203 3.87 24.73 1.95
CA GLN A 203 4.39 23.59 2.69
C GLN A 203 5.33 24.07 3.80
N TRP A 204 5.01 23.67 5.01
CA TRP A 204 5.87 23.76 6.18
C TRP A 204 6.33 22.35 6.57
N VAL A 205 7.63 22.16 6.73
CA VAL A 205 8.20 20.87 7.16
C VAL A 205 8.93 21.09 8.49
N LEU A 206 8.48 20.42 9.55
CA LEU A 206 9.13 20.44 10.86
C LEU A 206 9.71 19.07 11.17
N SER A 207 11.03 19.02 11.35
CA SER A 207 11.76 17.85 11.85
C SER A 207 12.23 18.09 13.28
N PHE A 208 12.30 17.02 14.06
CA PHE A 208 12.65 17.05 15.49
C PHE A 208 14.07 16.50 15.74
N PRO A 209 14.68 16.73 16.92
CA PRO A 209 15.85 15.99 17.38
C PRO A 209 15.59 14.48 17.48
N PHE A 210 16.63 13.64 17.42
CA PHE A 210 16.49 12.19 17.43
C PHE A 210 15.69 11.67 18.63
N GLN A 211 16.00 12.18 19.83
CA GLN A 211 15.34 11.84 21.08
C GLN A 211 13.82 12.07 20.97
N LEU A 212 13.41 13.23 20.47
CA LEU A 212 11.99 13.54 20.29
C LEU A 212 11.33 12.70 19.19
N ARG A 213 12.04 12.35 18.11
CA ARG A 213 11.48 11.43 17.08
C ARG A 213 11.12 10.08 17.68
N PHE A 214 12.01 9.54 18.52
CA PHE A 214 11.78 8.29 19.23
C PHE A 214 10.58 8.40 20.18
N LEU A 215 10.55 9.44 21.01
CA LEU A 215 9.44 9.70 21.93
C LEU A 215 8.09 9.80 21.20
N LEU A 216 8.00 10.60 20.14
CA LEU A 216 6.77 10.78 19.37
C LEU A 216 6.35 9.52 18.60
N ALA A 217 7.31 8.63 18.28
CA ALA A 217 7.00 7.35 17.67
C ALA A 217 6.34 6.37 18.65
N ARG A 218 6.78 6.39 19.92
CA ARG A 218 6.32 5.52 21.01
C ARG A 218 5.00 5.98 21.63
N TYR A 219 4.79 7.30 21.73
CA TYR A 219 3.67 7.95 22.43
C TYR A 219 2.82 8.81 21.47
N PRO A 220 1.84 8.22 20.78
CA PRO A 220 1.00 8.94 19.80
C PRO A 220 0.21 10.13 20.38
N GLU A 221 -0.13 10.08 21.67
CA GLU A 221 -0.78 11.16 22.40
C GLU A 221 0.14 12.39 22.53
N LEU A 222 1.45 12.19 22.79
CA LEU A 222 2.44 13.26 22.79
C LEU A 222 2.60 13.83 21.38
N MET A 223 2.63 12.97 20.36
CA MET A 223 2.68 13.39 18.96
C MET A 223 1.51 14.31 18.60
N GLY A 224 0.28 14.00 19.03
CA GLY A 224 -0.88 14.87 18.84
C GLY A 224 -0.76 16.20 19.60
N LYS A 225 -0.28 16.18 20.85
CA LYS A 225 -0.13 17.39 21.68
C LYS A 225 0.96 18.32 21.15
N VAL A 226 2.11 17.78 20.71
CA VAL A 226 3.17 18.53 20.05
C VAL A 226 2.65 19.18 18.78
N LEU A 227 1.92 18.44 17.93
CA LEU A 227 1.31 19.00 16.74
C LEU A 227 0.35 20.16 17.02
N SER A 228 -0.45 20.09 18.09
CA SER A 228 -1.31 21.20 18.51
C SER A 228 -0.51 22.46 18.90
N ILE A 229 0.65 22.30 19.53
CA ILE A 229 1.57 23.42 19.83
C ILE A 229 2.10 24.02 18.55
N VAL A 230 2.58 23.17 17.62
CA VAL A 230 3.13 23.58 16.33
C VAL A 230 2.08 24.35 15.53
N TYR A 231 0.88 23.79 15.38
CA TYR A 231 -0.23 24.44 14.68
C TYR A 231 -0.54 25.81 15.31
N ARG A 232 -0.65 25.88 16.65
CA ARG A 232 -0.96 27.13 17.34
C ARG A 232 0.10 28.20 17.08
N ILE A 233 1.38 27.86 17.08
CA ILE A 233 2.47 28.82 16.83
C ILE A 233 2.41 29.31 15.38
N LEU A 234 2.36 28.41 14.40
CA LEU A 234 2.36 28.77 12.97
C LEU A 234 1.10 29.56 12.59
N SER A 235 -0.08 29.13 13.06
CA SER A 235 -1.33 29.87 12.86
C SER A 235 -1.28 31.26 13.48
N THR A 236 -0.70 31.40 14.69
CA THR A 236 -0.53 32.73 15.32
C THR A 236 0.38 33.62 14.50
N HIS A 237 1.47 33.08 13.96
CA HIS A 237 2.41 33.82 13.12
C HIS A 237 1.73 34.33 11.86
N LEU A 238 0.99 33.48 11.14
CA LEU A 238 0.26 33.87 9.94
C LEU A 238 -0.78 34.97 10.24
N ILE A 239 -1.55 34.82 11.33
CA ILE A 239 -2.55 35.81 11.75
C ILE A 239 -1.91 37.16 12.09
N LYS A 240 -0.83 37.17 12.89
CA LYS A 240 -0.13 38.40 13.26
C LYS A 240 0.52 39.07 12.04
N LYS A 241 1.10 38.27 11.15
CA LYS A 241 1.74 38.76 9.92
C LYS A 241 0.73 39.39 8.96
N ALA A 242 -0.52 38.93 8.98
CA ALA A 242 -1.63 39.55 8.26
C ALA A 242 -2.18 40.82 8.93
N GLY A 243 -1.72 41.18 10.14
CA GLY A 243 -2.21 42.36 10.87
C GLY A 243 -3.51 42.12 11.67
N PHE A 244 -3.90 40.86 11.89
CA PHE A 244 -5.15 40.50 12.58
C PHE A 244 -4.92 39.85 13.95
N THR A 245 -6.01 39.63 14.67
CA THR A 245 -6.02 38.91 15.96
C THR A 245 -6.66 37.53 15.79
N LYS A 246 -6.41 36.62 16.74
CA LYS A 246 -7.01 35.27 16.71
C LYS A 246 -8.53 35.27 16.85
N ALA A 247 -9.10 36.34 17.38
CA ALA A 247 -10.55 36.49 17.52
C ALA A 247 -11.22 36.82 16.17
N THR A 248 -10.48 37.45 15.25
CA THR A 248 -11.01 38.00 14.00
C THR A 248 -10.54 37.26 12.75
N ALA A 249 -9.48 36.44 12.87
CA ALA A 249 -8.87 35.73 11.77
C ALA A 249 -8.60 34.25 12.09
N GLN A 250 -8.73 33.42 11.05
CA GLN A 250 -8.49 31.98 11.14
C GLN A 250 -7.54 31.51 10.03
N SER A 251 -6.71 30.53 10.36
CA SER A 251 -5.89 29.80 9.38
C SER A 251 -6.34 28.34 9.35
N GLY A 252 -5.80 27.56 8.41
CA GLY A 252 -6.11 26.15 8.25
C GLY A 252 -4.90 25.40 7.74
N SER A 253 -4.73 24.17 8.24
CA SER A 253 -3.71 23.27 7.70
C SER A 253 -4.14 21.82 7.64
N VAL A 254 -3.53 21.09 6.71
CA VAL A 254 -3.56 19.63 6.68
C VAL A 254 -2.14 19.13 6.91
N THR A 255 -1.96 18.35 7.98
CA THR A 255 -0.68 17.76 8.36
C THR A 255 -0.67 16.29 8.01
N LEU A 256 0.36 15.84 7.28
CA LEU A 256 0.73 14.44 7.16
C LEU A 256 1.98 14.19 8.00
N ILE A 257 1.83 13.34 9.00
CA ILE A 257 2.90 12.93 9.88
C ILE A 257 3.64 11.78 9.19
N GLN A 258 4.83 12.09 8.67
CA GLN A 258 5.71 11.07 8.11
C GLN A 258 6.49 10.39 9.23
N ARG A 259 6.74 9.09 9.08
CA ARG A 259 7.49 8.27 10.04
C ARG A 259 8.79 7.73 9.48
N PHE A 260 9.18 8.08 8.25
CA PHE A 260 10.34 7.49 7.58
C PHE A 260 11.23 8.55 6.93
N GLY A 261 12.54 8.32 6.94
CA GLY A 261 13.52 9.09 6.18
C GLY A 261 13.80 8.47 4.81
N SER A 262 14.68 9.12 4.03
CA SER A 262 15.11 8.61 2.72
C SER A 262 15.75 7.22 2.82
N ALA A 263 16.46 6.96 3.92
CA ALA A 263 17.14 5.71 4.23
C ALA A 263 16.25 4.68 4.96
N LEU A 264 14.92 4.84 4.96
CA LEU A 264 13.97 3.99 5.69
C LEU A 264 14.18 3.94 7.21
N ASN A 265 14.94 4.89 7.76
CA ASN A 265 15.05 5.07 9.19
C ASN A 265 13.78 5.71 9.76
N LEU A 266 13.43 5.37 11.00
CA LEU A 266 12.34 5.99 11.71
C LEU A 266 12.62 7.48 11.88
N ASN A 267 11.78 8.29 11.26
CA ASN A 267 11.90 9.73 11.25
C ASN A 267 10.51 10.35 11.36
N VAL A 268 10.04 10.55 12.59
CA VAL A 268 8.79 11.27 12.82
C VAL A 268 9.01 12.75 12.51
N HIS A 269 8.30 13.27 11.53
CA HIS A 269 8.34 14.69 11.16
C HIS A 269 7.01 15.11 10.53
N TYR A 270 6.73 16.42 10.55
CA TYR A 270 5.45 16.96 10.12
C TYR A 270 5.59 17.65 8.77
N HIS A 271 4.93 17.12 7.76
CA HIS A 271 4.63 17.85 6.53
C HIS A 271 3.27 18.52 6.69
N MET A 272 3.22 19.84 6.64
CA MET A 272 2.02 20.62 6.87
C MET A 272 1.75 21.50 5.67
N LEU A 273 0.57 21.37 5.08
CA LEU A 273 0.08 22.29 4.05
C LEU A 273 -0.81 23.32 4.71
N PHE A 274 -0.30 24.53 4.86
CA PHE A 274 -1.02 25.68 5.41
C PHE A 274 -1.54 26.55 4.27
N LEU A 275 -2.68 27.20 4.49
CA LEU A 275 -3.03 28.40 3.75
C LEU A 275 -1.88 29.41 3.87
N ASP A 276 -1.41 29.97 2.75
CA ASP A 276 -0.37 31.00 2.75
C ASP A 276 -0.98 32.39 3.06
N GLY A 277 -1.78 32.43 4.12
CA GLY A 277 -2.65 33.52 4.49
C GLY A 277 -3.66 33.09 5.54
N ILE A 278 -4.66 33.95 5.75
CA ILE A 278 -5.74 33.76 6.72
C ILE A 278 -7.08 34.11 6.09
N TYR A 279 -8.17 33.65 6.70
CA TYR A 279 -9.51 34.13 6.42
C TYR A 279 -10.00 35.02 7.56
N THR A 280 -10.72 36.08 7.22
CA THR A 280 -11.53 36.86 8.15
C THR A 280 -12.98 36.82 7.71
N GLU A 281 -13.89 36.99 8.65
CA GLU A 281 -15.31 37.19 8.36
C GLU A 281 -15.57 38.68 8.15
N ASP A 282 -16.23 39.04 7.05
CA ASP A 282 -16.68 40.41 6.81
C ASP A 282 -17.97 40.74 7.58
N GLY A 283 -18.41 42.00 7.54
CA GLY A 283 -19.63 42.45 8.22
C GLY A 283 -20.92 41.77 7.75
N HIS A 284 -20.88 40.99 6.66
CA HIS A 284 -22.00 40.23 6.11
C HIS A 284 -21.85 38.70 6.32
N GLY A 285 -20.87 38.26 7.11
CA GLY A 285 -20.66 36.85 7.42
C GLY A 285 -19.90 36.04 6.36
N LYS A 286 -19.38 36.70 5.31
CA LYS A 286 -18.64 36.05 4.23
C LYS A 286 -17.15 35.98 4.57
N GLN A 287 -16.55 34.84 4.24
CA GLN A 287 -15.12 34.59 4.48
C GLN A 287 -14.28 35.25 3.37
N ARG A 288 -13.36 36.13 3.76
CA ARG A 288 -12.41 36.81 2.86
C ARG A 288 -10.99 36.34 3.15
N PHE A 289 -10.27 35.93 2.11
CA PHE A 289 -8.88 35.53 2.21
C PHE A 289 -7.94 36.75 2.20
N HIS A 290 -6.96 36.75 3.10
CA HIS A 290 -5.87 37.73 3.19
C HIS A 290 -4.54 37.00 3.08
N ARG A 291 -3.83 37.26 1.98
CA ARG A 291 -2.52 36.67 1.71
C ARG A 291 -1.46 37.30 2.61
N VAL A 292 -0.49 36.49 3.05
CA VAL A 292 0.71 36.98 3.74
C VAL A 292 1.95 36.86 2.87
N LYS A 293 2.95 37.71 3.12
CA LYS A 293 4.28 37.55 2.53
C LYS A 293 4.93 36.27 3.06
N ALA A 294 5.75 35.64 2.23
CA ALA A 294 6.52 34.48 2.64
C ALA A 294 7.37 34.76 3.90
N PRO A 295 7.59 33.75 4.76
CA PRO A 295 8.43 33.91 5.94
C PRO A 295 9.89 34.20 5.54
N THR A 296 10.50 35.17 6.21
CA THR A 296 11.94 35.46 6.12
C THR A 296 12.74 34.43 6.92
N HIS A 297 14.06 34.37 6.69
CA HIS A 297 14.93 33.49 7.45
C HIS A 297 14.90 33.80 8.96
N ASP A 298 14.89 35.08 9.35
CA ASP A 298 14.83 35.52 10.74
C ASP A 298 13.51 35.16 11.43
N GLU A 299 12.39 35.26 10.70
CA GLU A 299 11.10 34.79 11.19
C GLU A 299 11.13 33.27 11.41
N LEU A 300 11.71 32.50 10.50
CA LEU A 300 11.86 31.06 10.67
C LEU A 300 12.74 30.71 11.88
N ASN A 301 13.85 31.42 12.09
CA ASN A 301 14.72 31.26 13.27
C ASN A 301 13.97 31.53 14.57
N THR A 302 13.20 32.62 14.61
CA THR A 302 12.37 32.98 15.77
C THR A 302 11.29 31.92 16.03
N LEU A 303 10.67 31.40 14.97
CA LEU A 303 9.63 30.37 15.07
C LEU A 303 10.21 29.04 15.57
N VAL A 304 11.33 28.58 15.03
CA VAL A 304 11.94 27.30 15.46
C VAL A 304 12.45 27.38 16.90
N HIS A 305 12.99 28.53 17.31
CA HIS A 305 13.35 28.79 18.71
C HIS A 305 12.13 28.70 19.63
N THR A 306 11.03 29.37 19.24
CA THR A 306 9.77 29.35 20.00
C THR A 306 9.16 27.94 20.07
N LEU A 307 9.22 27.19 18.97
CA LEU A 307 8.75 25.81 18.88
C LEU A 307 9.53 24.92 19.83
N SER A 308 10.86 24.94 19.75
CA SER A 308 11.75 24.17 20.63
C SER A 308 11.44 24.44 22.10
N HIS A 309 11.42 25.70 22.51
CA HIS A 309 11.16 26.07 23.90
C HIS A 309 9.76 25.66 24.39
N ARG A 310 8.71 25.88 23.59
CA ARG A 310 7.33 25.53 24.01
C ARG A 310 7.08 24.02 24.03
N ILE A 311 7.73 23.27 23.14
CA ILE A 311 7.66 21.81 23.13
C ILE A 311 8.39 21.25 24.34
N ALA A 312 9.64 21.68 24.59
CA ALA A 312 10.41 21.25 25.76
C ALA A 312 9.65 21.50 27.08
N ARG A 313 9.15 22.74 27.28
CA ARG A 313 8.32 23.09 28.45
C ARG A 313 7.05 22.24 28.58
N CYS A 314 6.44 21.81 27.47
CA CYS A 314 5.27 20.93 27.51
C CYS A 314 5.63 19.51 27.95
N LEU A 315 6.82 19.03 27.57
CA LEU A 315 7.30 17.70 27.92
C LEU A 315 7.79 17.65 29.38
N GLU A 316 8.48 18.70 29.84
CA GLU A 316 8.88 18.87 31.25
C GLU A 316 7.68 18.84 32.19
N LYS A 317 6.63 19.62 31.88
CA LYS A 317 5.39 19.63 32.68
C LYS A 317 4.68 18.29 32.75
N ARG A 318 5.02 17.35 31.88
CA ARG A 318 4.45 15.99 31.84
C ARG A 318 5.38 14.96 32.47
N GLY A 319 6.56 15.36 32.97
CA GLY A 319 7.55 14.46 33.55
C GLY A 319 8.33 13.61 32.54
N VAL A 320 8.21 13.89 31.23
CA VAL A 320 8.80 13.05 30.16
C VAL A 320 10.20 13.56 29.74
N LEU A 321 10.55 14.75 30.18
CA LEU A 321 11.82 15.41 29.86
C LEU A 321 12.34 16.07 31.14
N GLU A 322 13.57 15.73 31.50
CA GLU A 322 14.31 16.44 32.55
C GLU A 322 15.40 17.29 31.91
N ARG A 323 15.60 18.49 32.46
CA ARG A 323 16.72 19.35 32.09
C ARG A 323 17.71 19.37 33.23
N ASP A 324 18.94 19.03 32.93
CA ASP A 324 20.10 19.38 33.74
C ASP A 324 20.78 20.62 33.17
N ALA A 325 21.60 21.26 33.99
CA ALA A 325 22.29 22.51 33.70
C ALA A 325 23.09 22.47 32.38
N GLU A 326 23.49 21.28 31.92
CA GLU A 326 24.26 21.09 30.68
C GLU A 326 23.60 20.19 29.63
N ASN A 327 22.65 19.30 29.99
CA ASN A 327 22.08 18.31 29.08
C ASN A 327 20.56 18.10 29.26
N THR A 328 19.86 17.79 28.16
CA THR A 328 18.44 17.40 28.17
C THR A 328 18.33 15.89 27.90
N TRP A 329 17.87 15.10 28.87
CA TRP A 329 17.61 13.67 28.68
C TRP A 329 16.12 13.34 28.76
N LEU A 330 15.75 12.22 28.13
CA LEU A 330 14.40 11.67 28.24
C LEU A 330 14.32 10.81 29.50
N THR A 331 13.39 11.13 30.39
CA THR A 331 12.96 10.24 31.47
C THR A 331 11.97 9.24 30.88
N LEU A 332 12.47 8.09 30.45
CA LEU A 332 11.64 6.95 30.07
C LEU A 332 11.79 5.91 31.17
N GLU A 333 10.69 5.58 31.85
CA GLU A 333 10.64 4.40 32.72
C GLU A 333 10.95 3.17 31.85
N GLU A 334 11.93 2.38 32.27
CA GLU A 334 12.30 1.10 31.66
C GLU A 334 11.22 0.07 32.00
N GLU A 335 10.06 0.16 31.36
CA GLU A 335 9.20 -1.02 31.20
C GLU A 335 10.00 -2.04 30.38
N GLU A 336 10.12 -3.28 30.90
CA GLU A 336 10.78 -4.41 30.23
C GLU A 336 10.50 -4.39 28.72
N GLY A 337 11.56 -4.23 27.94
CA GLY A 337 11.50 -3.64 26.61
C GLY A 337 10.65 -4.42 25.61
N ASP A 338 9.51 -3.86 25.22
CA ASP A 338 8.80 -4.24 24.00
C ASP A 338 9.80 -4.26 22.83
N VAL A 339 9.90 -5.39 22.12
CA VAL A 339 10.79 -5.59 20.96
C VAL A 339 10.68 -4.41 19.98
N LEU A 340 9.47 -3.89 19.77
CA LEU A 340 9.25 -2.75 18.89
C LEU A 340 9.98 -1.48 19.38
N THR A 341 10.10 -1.27 20.69
CA THR A 341 10.83 -0.14 21.28
C THR A 341 12.33 -0.21 20.92
N GLN A 342 12.94 -1.38 21.03
CA GLN A 342 14.34 -1.59 20.62
C GLN A 342 14.52 -1.32 19.11
N LEU A 343 13.62 -1.86 18.28
CA LEU A 343 13.64 -1.61 16.84
C LEU A 343 13.53 -0.12 16.52
N GLN A 344 12.64 0.61 17.21
CA GLN A 344 12.46 2.05 17.04
C GLN A 344 13.71 2.83 17.46
N GLY A 345 14.35 2.49 18.58
CA GLY A 345 15.55 3.17 19.08
C GLY A 345 16.74 3.02 18.13
N ALA A 346 16.99 1.79 17.67
CA ALA A 346 18.00 1.51 16.65
C ALA A 346 17.66 2.21 15.32
N SER A 347 16.39 2.20 14.90
CA SER A 347 15.96 2.81 13.65
C SER A 347 16.17 4.32 13.62
N VAL A 348 15.80 5.05 14.69
CA VAL A 348 15.97 6.52 14.80
C VAL A 348 17.44 6.94 14.73
N THR A 349 18.34 6.14 15.29
CA THR A 349 19.78 6.42 15.36
C THR A 349 20.60 5.84 14.19
N TYR A 350 19.92 5.32 13.16
CA TYR A 350 20.55 4.65 12.01
C TYR A 350 21.43 3.45 12.40
N ARG A 351 21.08 2.76 13.49
CA ARG A 351 21.75 1.54 13.94
C ARG A 351 20.97 0.29 13.53
N ILE A 352 21.69 -0.82 13.47
CA ILE A 352 21.16 -2.16 13.24
C ILE A 352 20.51 -2.66 14.53
N ALA A 353 19.31 -3.22 14.43
CA ALA A 353 18.49 -3.56 15.59
C ALA A 353 18.63 -5.02 16.03
N THR A 354 18.97 -5.91 15.09
CA THR A 354 18.92 -7.36 15.25
C THR A 354 20.16 -8.02 14.65
N GLY A 355 20.43 -9.26 15.03
CA GLY A 355 21.50 -10.06 14.43
C GLY A 355 22.92 -9.70 14.88
N PRO A 356 23.96 -10.34 14.29
CA PRO A 356 25.35 -10.22 14.75
C PRO A 356 25.94 -8.81 14.68
N GLN A 357 25.37 -7.94 13.84
CA GLN A 357 25.80 -6.57 13.63
C GLN A 357 25.03 -5.55 14.50
N GLN A 358 24.23 -6.02 15.47
CA GLN A 358 23.42 -5.18 16.33
C GLN A 358 24.20 -4.01 16.92
N GLY A 359 23.58 -2.83 16.91
CA GLY A 359 24.17 -1.59 17.41
C GLY A 359 25.11 -0.90 16.41
N ARG A 360 25.63 -1.55 15.37
CA ARG A 360 26.47 -0.88 14.37
C ARG A 360 25.64 0.05 13.49
N LYS A 361 26.28 1.06 12.89
CA LYS A 361 25.63 1.92 11.89
C LYS A 361 25.34 1.12 10.63
N VAL A 362 24.19 1.38 10.01
CA VAL A 362 23.84 0.75 8.73
C VAL A 362 24.89 1.13 7.66
N PHE A 363 25.29 0.15 6.85
CA PHE A 363 26.26 0.34 5.79
C PHE A 363 25.70 1.24 4.68
N THR A 364 26.49 2.21 4.24
CA THR A 364 26.12 3.19 3.21
C THR A 364 27.15 3.23 2.09
N LEU A 365 26.70 3.24 0.84
CA LEU A 365 27.57 3.42 -0.32
C LEU A 365 27.67 4.90 -0.69
N GLN A 366 28.89 5.40 -0.78
CA GLN A 366 29.21 6.75 -1.28
C GLN A 366 29.70 6.63 -2.71
N THR A 367 28.83 6.89 -3.69
CA THR A 367 29.17 6.77 -5.11
C THR A 367 29.33 8.13 -5.79
N LEU A 368 29.14 9.22 -5.05
CA LEU A 368 29.35 10.58 -5.52
C LEU A 368 30.40 11.25 -4.63
N PRO A 369 31.18 12.20 -5.17
CA PRO A 369 32.04 13.03 -4.33
C PRO A 369 31.17 13.86 -3.37
N GLY A 370 31.65 14.01 -2.13
CA GLY A 370 31.00 14.87 -1.15
C GLY A 370 31.01 16.32 -1.60
N ARG A 371 29.89 17.03 -1.43
CA ARG A 371 29.84 18.49 -1.64
C ARG A 371 30.30 19.19 -0.37
N GLU A 372 31.31 20.04 -0.46
CA GLU A 372 31.76 20.89 0.64
C GLU A 372 30.63 21.83 1.11
N ASN A 373 30.69 22.23 2.40
CA ASN A 373 29.69 23.06 3.08
C ASN A 373 29.63 24.48 2.51
N GLN A 374 29.13 24.67 1.28
CA GLN A 374 28.57 25.95 0.90
C GLN A 374 27.21 26.07 1.59
N ALA A 375 27.13 27.01 2.54
CA ALA A 375 25.89 27.37 3.20
C ALA A 375 24.91 27.80 2.10
N ASP A 376 23.84 27.03 1.94
CA ASP A 376 22.79 27.27 0.96
C ASP A 376 21.96 28.48 1.47
N THR A 377 22.50 29.69 1.27
CA THR A 377 21.99 30.98 1.77
C THR A 377 20.59 31.30 1.25
N ASN A 378 20.14 30.60 0.20
CA ASN A 378 18.79 30.70 -0.37
C ASN A 378 17.78 29.70 0.21
N SER A 379 18.18 28.81 1.11
CA SER A 379 17.25 27.85 1.71
C SER A 379 16.42 28.54 2.79
N ARG A 380 15.09 28.60 2.61
CA ARG A 380 14.14 29.03 3.66
C ARG A 380 14.01 27.95 4.74
N VAL A 381 15.13 27.69 5.42
CA VAL A 381 15.35 26.68 6.44
C VAL A 381 15.97 27.34 7.65
N ALA A 382 15.40 27.08 8.82
CA ALA A 382 15.98 27.45 10.10
C ALA A 382 16.27 26.17 10.90
N ASN A 383 17.42 26.13 11.58
CA ASN A 383 17.81 25.02 12.43
C ASN A 383 18.12 25.53 13.84
N TYR A 384 17.59 24.86 14.87
CA TYR A 384 17.85 25.22 16.26
C TYR A 384 17.68 24.01 17.17
N ALA A 385 18.69 23.71 18.01
CA ALA A 385 18.67 22.60 18.97
C ALA A 385 18.18 21.25 18.39
N GLY A 386 18.64 20.92 17.17
CA GLY A 386 18.24 19.68 16.46
C GLY A 386 16.85 19.70 15.79
N PHE A 387 16.08 20.79 15.94
CA PHE A 387 14.89 21.06 15.14
C PHE A 387 15.28 21.68 13.80
N SER A 388 14.49 21.38 12.76
CA SER A 388 14.61 22.01 11.45
C SER A 388 13.23 22.40 10.94
N LEU A 389 13.04 23.67 10.57
CA LEU A 389 11.80 24.21 10.02
C LEU A 389 12.04 24.75 8.60
N HIS A 390 11.37 24.18 7.62
CA HIS A 390 11.46 24.57 6.20
C HIS A 390 10.11 25.10 5.70
N ALA A 391 10.12 26.24 4.99
CA ALA A 391 8.91 26.87 4.43
C ALA A 391 9.07 27.36 2.97
N GLY A 392 10.05 26.79 2.24
CA GLY A 392 10.43 27.21 0.89
C GLY A 392 9.45 26.86 -0.23
N VAL A 393 8.63 25.81 -0.09
CA VAL A 393 7.77 25.31 -1.17
C VAL A 393 6.34 25.85 -1.01
N MET A 394 5.77 26.37 -2.10
CA MET A 394 4.41 26.93 -2.15
C MET A 394 3.78 26.67 -3.53
N ALA A 395 2.47 26.47 -3.57
CA ALA A 395 1.65 26.48 -4.77
C ALA A 395 0.74 27.72 -4.76
N GLU A 396 0.71 28.46 -5.87
CA GLU A 396 -0.24 29.57 -6.06
C GLU A 396 -1.67 29.06 -6.29
N ALA A 397 -2.65 29.95 -6.13
CA ALA A 397 -4.09 29.65 -6.31
C ALA A 397 -4.41 28.93 -7.65
N HIS A 398 -3.82 29.40 -8.75
CA HIS A 398 -4.01 28.84 -10.09
C HIS A 398 -3.17 27.58 -10.35
N GLN A 399 -2.17 27.26 -9.52
CA GLN A 399 -1.22 26.15 -9.74
C GLN A 399 -1.73 24.84 -9.14
N ARG A 400 -2.92 24.40 -9.58
CA ARG A 400 -3.60 23.21 -9.05
C ARG A 400 -2.77 21.93 -9.25
N ASP A 401 -2.13 21.76 -10.40
CA ASP A 401 -1.24 20.63 -10.67
C ASP A 401 -0.03 20.58 -9.74
N LYS A 402 0.52 21.75 -9.39
CA LYS A 402 1.63 21.86 -8.44
C LYS A 402 1.18 21.48 -7.03
N LEU A 403 -0.02 21.92 -6.63
CA LEU A 403 -0.63 21.52 -5.35
C LEU A 403 -0.88 20.01 -5.31
N GLU A 404 -1.35 19.41 -6.41
CA GLU A 404 -1.55 17.97 -6.48
C GLU A 404 -0.23 17.20 -6.37
N ARG A 405 0.81 17.60 -7.11
CA ARG A 405 2.15 17.02 -6.98
C ARG A 405 2.68 17.12 -5.55
N LEU A 406 2.42 18.25 -4.87
CA LEU A 406 2.79 18.45 -3.47
C LEU A 406 1.99 17.54 -2.53
N CYS A 407 0.69 17.37 -2.75
CA CYS A 407 -0.16 16.45 -1.99
C CYS A 407 0.26 14.99 -2.18
N ARG A 408 0.61 14.57 -3.41
CA ARG A 408 1.20 13.26 -3.71
C ARG A 408 2.55 13.09 -3.01
N TYR A 409 3.42 14.10 -3.07
CA TYR A 409 4.73 14.07 -2.42
C TYR A 409 4.65 13.82 -0.90
N ILE A 410 3.76 14.53 -0.20
CA ILE A 410 3.64 14.39 1.26
C ILE A 410 2.89 13.11 1.69
N SER A 411 2.04 12.57 0.82
CA SER A 411 1.26 11.33 1.07
C SER A 411 1.93 10.06 0.54
N ARG A 412 3.16 10.17 0.04
CA ARG A 412 3.92 9.07 -0.53
C ARG A 412 4.11 7.89 0.45
N PRO A 413 4.18 6.64 -0.05
CA PRO A 413 4.59 5.49 0.75
C PRO A 413 6.06 5.59 1.19
N ALA A 414 6.42 4.79 2.19
CA ALA A 414 7.79 4.69 2.69
C ALA A 414 8.75 4.04 1.67
N ILE A 415 8.27 3.01 0.98
CA ILE A 415 9.05 2.19 0.06
C ILE A 415 8.68 2.54 -1.39
N SER A 416 9.67 2.48 -2.27
CA SER A 416 9.49 2.47 -3.72
C SER A 416 10.26 1.30 -4.30
N GLU A 417 9.58 0.44 -5.05
CA GLU A 417 10.19 -0.71 -5.74
C GLU A 417 11.32 -0.28 -6.68
N LYS A 418 11.18 0.88 -7.34
CA LYS A 418 12.22 1.46 -8.21
C LYS A 418 13.55 1.75 -7.50
N ARG A 419 13.52 1.90 -6.16
CA ARG A 419 14.70 2.20 -5.34
C ARG A 419 15.23 0.97 -4.62
N LEU A 420 14.57 -0.17 -4.76
CA LEU A 420 14.85 -1.41 -4.03
C LEU A 420 15.45 -2.43 -5.00
N ALA A 421 16.59 -3.01 -4.66
CA ALA A 421 17.23 -4.07 -5.42
C ALA A 421 17.89 -5.09 -4.50
N LEU A 422 18.00 -6.35 -4.95
CA LEU A 422 18.84 -7.36 -4.30
C LEU A 422 20.25 -7.33 -4.89
N THR A 423 21.25 -7.52 -4.04
CA THR A 423 22.64 -7.72 -4.47
C THR A 423 22.90 -9.20 -4.73
N ALA A 424 23.97 -9.52 -5.45
CA ALA A 424 24.38 -10.91 -5.73
C ALA A 424 24.58 -11.74 -4.45
N ASN A 425 24.92 -11.09 -3.33
CA ASN A 425 25.14 -11.75 -2.03
C ASN A 425 23.85 -11.85 -1.19
N GLY A 426 22.68 -11.59 -1.77
CA GLY A 426 21.39 -11.64 -1.06
C GLY A 426 21.12 -10.47 -0.11
N GLN A 427 21.92 -9.39 -0.17
CA GLN A 427 21.67 -8.18 0.61
C GLN A 427 20.68 -7.26 -0.12
N ILE A 428 20.01 -6.40 0.64
CA ILE A 428 19.04 -5.46 0.11
C ILE A 428 19.71 -4.09 -0.08
N ARG A 429 19.83 -3.65 -1.32
CA ARG A 429 20.28 -2.31 -1.69
C ARG A 429 19.09 -1.38 -1.84
N TYR A 430 19.08 -0.30 -1.08
CA TYR A 430 18.09 0.76 -1.19
C TYR A 430 18.73 2.09 -1.60
N GLU A 431 18.38 2.58 -2.79
CA GLU A 431 18.83 3.87 -3.31
C GLU A 431 18.15 5.02 -2.56
N LEU A 432 18.87 6.10 -2.23
CA LEU A 432 18.33 7.31 -1.62
C LEU A 432 17.62 8.18 -2.67
N LYS A 433 16.48 8.77 -2.32
CA LYS A 433 15.74 9.66 -3.23
C LYS A 433 16.60 10.85 -3.68
N THR A 434 17.41 11.35 -2.76
CA THR A 434 18.35 12.44 -3.00
C THR A 434 19.64 12.03 -2.31
N PRO A 435 20.78 12.03 -3.02
CA PRO A 435 22.07 11.76 -2.41
C PRO A 435 22.31 12.67 -1.21
N TYR A 436 22.93 12.13 -0.17
CA TYR A 436 23.36 12.93 0.96
C TYR A 436 24.58 13.77 0.58
N ARG A 437 24.81 14.84 1.35
CA ARG A 437 25.92 15.79 1.10
C ARG A 437 27.29 15.13 1.10
N ASN A 438 27.46 14.08 1.89
CA ASN A 438 28.68 13.27 1.96
C ASN A 438 28.83 12.28 0.78
N GLY A 439 28.01 12.41 -0.26
CA GLY A 439 28.09 11.53 -1.43
C GLY A 439 27.38 10.19 -1.27
N THR A 440 26.77 9.91 -0.12
CA THR A 440 26.00 8.68 0.08
C THR A 440 24.80 8.65 -0.87
N THR A 441 24.68 7.57 -1.64
CA THR A 441 23.61 7.35 -2.62
C THR A 441 22.77 6.13 -2.28
N HIS A 442 23.33 5.12 -1.61
CA HIS A 442 22.62 3.89 -1.27
C HIS A 442 22.85 3.48 0.17
N VAL A 443 21.93 2.67 0.68
CA VAL A 443 22.00 1.99 1.97
C VAL A 443 21.87 0.49 1.72
N ILE A 444 22.73 -0.31 2.36
CA ILE A 444 22.69 -1.77 2.23
C ILE A 444 22.20 -2.36 3.56
N PHE A 445 21.29 -3.32 3.46
CA PHE A 445 20.72 -4.03 4.59
C PHE A 445 20.89 -5.53 4.42
N GLU A 446 21.10 -6.25 5.53
CA GLU A 446 20.76 -7.67 5.57
C GLU A 446 19.23 -7.84 5.52
N PRO A 447 18.69 -8.97 5.03
CA PRO A 447 17.25 -9.16 4.90
C PRO A 447 16.46 -8.95 6.20
N LEU A 448 16.95 -9.50 7.32
CA LEU A 448 16.30 -9.33 8.63
C LEU A 448 16.39 -7.88 9.12
N ASP A 449 17.51 -7.20 8.89
CA ASP A 449 17.67 -5.79 9.25
C ASP A 449 16.71 -4.89 8.48
N PHE A 450 16.49 -5.18 7.21
CA PHE A 450 15.52 -4.48 6.40
C PHE A 450 14.10 -4.66 6.95
N ILE A 451 13.70 -5.90 7.29
CA ILE A 451 12.40 -6.18 7.90
C ILE A 451 12.25 -5.45 9.25
N ALA A 452 13.30 -5.48 10.08
CA ALA A 452 13.34 -4.77 11.35
C ALA A 452 13.19 -3.24 11.18
N LYS A 453 13.83 -2.66 10.15
CA LYS A 453 13.63 -1.24 9.79
C LYS A 453 12.19 -0.98 9.42
N LEU A 454 11.58 -1.81 8.58
CA LEU A 454 10.19 -1.64 8.16
C LEU A 454 9.21 -1.77 9.32
N ALA A 455 9.41 -2.73 10.22
CA ALA A 455 8.62 -2.90 11.43
C ALA A 455 8.64 -1.64 12.31
N ALA A 456 9.80 -1.00 12.48
CA ALA A 456 9.92 0.24 13.25
C ALA A 456 9.11 1.42 12.66
N LEU A 457 8.83 1.41 11.36
CA LEU A 457 8.05 2.47 10.69
C LEU A 457 6.54 2.33 10.96
N VAL A 458 6.06 1.12 11.26
CA VAL A 458 4.65 0.80 11.45
C VAL A 458 4.09 1.59 12.63
N PRO A 459 3.07 2.45 12.43
CA PRO A 459 2.43 3.15 13.53
C PRO A 459 1.62 2.19 14.41
N LYS A 460 1.47 2.56 15.69
CA LYS A 460 0.54 1.88 16.61
C LYS A 460 -0.88 1.88 16.03
N PRO A 461 -1.72 0.86 16.33
CA PRO A 461 -3.10 0.81 15.90
C PRO A 461 -3.87 2.10 16.26
N ARG A 462 -4.87 2.46 15.43
CA ARG A 462 -5.76 3.63 15.63
C ARG A 462 -5.07 5.01 15.60
N VAL A 463 -3.76 5.06 15.34
CA VAL A 463 -3.04 6.32 15.13
C VAL A 463 -3.27 6.83 13.72
N ASN A 464 -4.14 7.83 13.59
CA ASN A 464 -4.28 8.56 12.34
C ASN A 464 -2.95 9.30 12.04
N LEU A 465 -2.48 9.34 10.78
CA LEU A 465 -1.28 10.12 10.40
C LEU A 465 -1.61 11.37 9.58
N THR A 466 -2.86 11.53 9.17
CA THR A 466 -3.36 12.79 8.57
C THR A 466 -4.16 13.54 9.63
N ARG A 467 -3.91 14.85 9.79
CA ARG A 467 -4.61 15.73 10.72
C ARG A 467 -5.07 16.98 10.00
N PHE A 468 -6.29 17.41 10.29
CA PHE A 468 -6.85 18.65 9.77
C PHE A 468 -6.99 19.62 10.93
N HIS A 469 -6.50 20.85 10.79
CA HIS A 469 -6.53 21.87 11.81
C HIS A 469 -7.15 23.17 11.30
N GLY A 470 -7.69 23.96 12.23
CA GLY A 470 -8.28 25.26 11.92
C GLY A 470 -9.47 25.15 11.00
N LEU A 471 -9.48 25.99 9.96
CA LEU A 471 -10.55 26.02 8.95
C LEU A 471 -10.83 24.65 8.31
N PHE A 472 -9.83 23.78 8.17
CA PHE A 472 -10.00 22.47 7.56
C PHE A 472 -10.43 21.37 8.55
N ALA A 473 -10.39 21.64 9.85
CA ALA A 473 -10.77 20.66 10.87
C ALA A 473 -12.25 20.24 10.71
N PRO A 474 -12.59 18.94 10.88
CA PRO A 474 -13.95 18.45 10.61
C PRO A 474 -15.08 19.20 11.33
N ASN A 475 -14.81 19.66 12.55
CA ASN A 475 -15.76 20.37 13.41
C ASN A 475 -15.70 21.90 13.28
N SER A 476 -14.90 22.45 12.36
CA SER A 476 -14.86 23.91 12.14
C SER A 476 -16.15 24.38 11.47
N LYS A 477 -16.77 25.42 12.05
CA LYS A 477 -18.00 26.04 11.52
C LYS A 477 -17.80 26.65 10.13
N HIS A 478 -16.59 27.17 9.86
CA HIS A 478 -16.25 27.84 8.60
C HIS A 478 -15.82 26.87 7.50
N ARG A 479 -15.62 25.58 7.82
CA ARG A 479 -15.15 24.57 6.85
C ARG A 479 -16.07 24.47 5.63
N VAL A 480 -17.38 24.60 5.84
CA VAL A 480 -18.39 24.53 4.79
C VAL A 480 -18.32 25.72 3.82
N GLN A 481 -17.85 26.88 4.29
CA GLN A 481 -17.74 28.10 3.49
C GLN A 481 -16.42 28.16 2.71
N VAL A 482 -15.36 27.56 3.24
CA VAL A 482 -13.99 27.66 2.68
C VAL A 482 -13.65 26.49 1.75
N THR A 483 -14.14 25.28 2.04
CA THR A 483 -13.76 24.11 1.23
C THR A 483 -14.59 24.04 -0.07
N PRO A 484 -13.99 23.70 -1.24
CA PRO A 484 -14.73 23.64 -2.51
C PRO A 484 -15.93 22.70 -2.46
N ALA A 485 -15.76 21.57 -1.79
CA ALA A 485 -16.83 20.60 -1.59
C ALA A 485 -17.81 21.02 -0.49
N LYS A 486 -17.75 22.20 0.13
CA LYS A 486 -18.64 22.55 1.27
C LYS A 486 -18.63 21.47 2.37
N ARG A 487 -17.46 20.95 2.73
CA ARG A 487 -17.28 19.95 3.80
C ARG A 487 -17.47 20.64 5.15
N GLY A 488 -18.31 20.11 6.03
CA GLY A 488 -18.57 20.68 7.37
C GLY A 488 -20.00 20.41 7.83
N LYS A 489 -20.32 20.75 9.09
CA LYS A 489 -21.72 20.74 9.55
C LYS A 489 -22.48 21.83 8.80
N LYS A 490 -23.47 21.47 7.99
CA LYS A 490 -24.45 22.43 7.49
C LYS A 490 -25.35 22.83 8.67
N PRO A 491 -25.76 24.10 8.80
CA PRO A 491 -26.95 24.42 9.56
C PRO A 491 -28.12 23.66 8.93
N ASP A 492 -28.94 23.07 9.80
CA ASP A 492 -30.05 22.19 9.47
C ASP A 492 -31.00 22.87 8.48
N GLN A 493 -30.83 22.61 7.18
CA GLN A 493 -31.72 23.07 6.13
C GLN A 493 -31.85 21.96 5.10
N SER A 494 -33.03 21.34 5.16
CA SER A 494 -33.71 20.50 4.17
C SER A 494 -32.88 19.38 3.54
N GLU A 495 -33.24 18.15 3.89
CA GLU A 495 -33.12 16.97 3.02
C GLU A 495 -33.51 17.37 1.59
N GLY A 496 -32.49 17.59 0.76
CA GLY A 496 -32.69 17.85 -0.66
C GLY A 496 -33.16 16.55 -1.29
N LEU A 497 -34.30 16.65 -2.00
CA LEU A 497 -34.88 15.66 -2.92
C LEU A 497 -33.82 14.71 -3.47
N ASP A 498 -34.10 13.40 -3.40
CA ASP A 498 -33.24 12.31 -3.86
C ASP A 498 -33.00 12.46 -5.38
N THR A 499 -31.99 13.25 -5.71
CA THR A 499 -31.49 13.44 -7.07
C THR A 499 -30.71 12.18 -7.44
N GLY A 500 -30.93 11.67 -8.65
CA GLY A 500 -30.28 10.44 -9.12
C GLY A 500 -28.76 10.52 -8.99
N TRP A 501 -28.09 9.38 -8.85
CA TRP A 501 -26.62 9.31 -8.71
C TRP A 501 -25.87 10.13 -9.78
N CYS A 502 -26.43 10.20 -10.99
CA CYS A 502 -25.89 10.95 -12.13
C CYS A 502 -25.99 12.48 -11.99
N ASP A 503 -26.91 13.00 -11.17
CA ASP A 503 -27.11 14.44 -10.97
C ASP A 503 -26.25 14.99 -9.82
N LYS A 504 -25.71 14.10 -8.98
CA LYS A 504 -24.80 14.46 -7.88
C LYS A 504 -23.45 14.92 -8.44
N SER A 505 -22.93 16.04 -7.91
CA SER A 505 -21.56 16.48 -8.21
C SER A 505 -20.53 15.42 -7.76
N PRO A 506 -19.30 15.39 -8.32
CA PRO A 506 -18.26 14.45 -7.90
C PRO A 506 -18.03 14.44 -6.39
N ALA A 507 -18.05 15.61 -5.74
CA ALA A 507 -17.87 15.78 -4.30
C ALA A 507 -19.08 15.32 -3.45
N GLU A 508 -20.29 15.33 -4.01
CA GLU A 508 -21.48 14.75 -3.38
C GLU A 508 -21.47 13.22 -3.48
N ARG A 509 -21.08 12.68 -4.64
CA ARG A 509 -20.85 11.24 -4.83
C ARG A 509 -19.80 10.73 -3.84
N HIS A 510 -18.65 11.41 -3.70
CA HIS A 510 -17.59 11.01 -2.74
C HIS A 510 -18.03 11.01 -1.27
N ARG A 511 -18.95 11.89 -0.89
CA ARG A 511 -19.51 11.94 0.47
C ARG A 511 -20.55 10.85 0.71
N ALA A 512 -21.42 10.61 -0.27
CA ALA A 512 -22.44 9.57 -0.22
C ALA A 512 -21.86 8.15 -0.33
N MET A 513 -20.59 8.00 -0.73
CA MET A 513 -19.97 6.69 -0.93
C MET A 513 -20.04 5.80 0.32
N THR A 514 -20.66 4.64 0.16
CA THR A 514 -20.68 3.56 1.14
C THR A 514 -19.26 3.01 1.33
N TRP A 515 -19.06 2.26 2.42
CA TRP A 515 -17.77 1.61 2.65
C TRP A 515 -17.40 0.62 1.52
N MET A 516 -18.38 -0.08 0.94
CA MET A 516 -18.21 -1.00 -0.18
C MET A 516 -17.73 -0.27 -1.45
N GLN A 517 -18.33 0.87 -1.76
CA GLN A 517 -17.92 1.73 -2.88
C GLN A 517 -16.49 2.26 -2.70
N ARG A 518 -16.10 2.55 -1.46
CA ARG A 518 -14.72 2.97 -1.14
C ARG A 518 -13.73 1.83 -1.32
N LEU A 519 -14.11 0.58 -1.01
CA LEU A 519 -13.27 -0.58 -1.29
C LEU A 519 -13.06 -0.78 -2.79
N LYS A 520 -14.14 -0.74 -3.59
CA LYS A 520 -14.06 -0.80 -5.05
C LYS A 520 -13.18 0.31 -5.59
N ARG A 521 -13.46 1.57 -5.23
CA ARG A 521 -12.71 2.73 -5.71
C ARG A 521 -11.21 2.69 -5.37
N VAL A 522 -10.85 2.33 -4.14
CA VAL A 522 -9.46 2.45 -3.65
C VAL A 522 -8.65 1.17 -3.87
N PHE A 523 -9.28 0.00 -3.71
CA PHE A 523 -8.62 -1.30 -3.72
C PHE A 523 -9.09 -2.22 -4.84
N ASN A 524 -10.06 -1.81 -5.66
CA ASN A 524 -10.69 -2.64 -6.67
C ASN A 524 -11.30 -3.93 -6.11
N ILE A 525 -11.82 -3.85 -4.88
CA ILE A 525 -12.54 -4.93 -4.23
C ILE A 525 -14.03 -4.60 -4.32
N ASP A 526 -14.72 -5.17 -5.30
CA ASP A 526 -16.16 -5.04 -5.43
C ASP A 526 -16.87 -6.07 -4.55
N ILE A 527 -17.74 -5.57 -3.67
CA ILE A 527 -18.61 -6.34 -2.79
C ILE A 527 -20.02 -5.74 -2.77
N GLU A 528 -20.36 -4.93 -3.77
CA GLU A 528 -21.73 -4.48 -4.02
C GLU A 528 -22.49 -5.50 -4.86
N VAL A 529 -21.76 -6.19 -5.74
CA VAL A 529 -22.29 -7.14 -6.73
C VAL A 529 -21.76 -8.55 -6.44
N CYS A 530 -22.64 -9.54 -6.53
CA CYS A 530 -22.31 -10.94 -6.34
C CYS A 530 -21.53 -11.46 -7.54
N GLU A 531 -20.39 -12.09 -7.27
CA GLU A 531 -19.54 -12.73 -8.29
C GLU A 531 -20.18 -13.96 -8.96
N HIS A 532 -21.25 -14.53 -8.39
CA HIS A 532 -21.95 -15.69 -8.96
C HIS A 532 -23.18 -15.33 -9.79
N CYS A 533 -24.02 -14.42 -9.32
CA CYS A 533 -25.31 -14.13 -9.96
C CYS A 533 -25.52 -12.67 -10.36
N GLY A 534 -24.56 -11.77 -10.09
CA GLY A 534 -24.73 -10.34 -10.31
C GLY A 534 -25.69 -9.65 -9.33
N GLY A 535 -26.25 -10.39 -8.38
CA GLY A 535 -27.18 -9.90 -7.36
C GLY A 535 -26.54 -9.00 -6.31
N GLN A 536 -27.36 -8.32 -5.50
CA GLN A 536 -26.86 -7.40 -4.48
C GLN A 536 -26.18 -8.15 -3.32
N VAL A 537 -25.04 -7.63 -2.85
CA VAL A 537 -24.30 -8.21 -1.71
C VAL A 537 -24.42 -7.32 -0.47
N LYS A 538 -24.57 -7.97 0.68
CA LYS A 538 -24.69 -7.33 2.00
C LYS A 538 -23.65 -7.85 2.97
N VAL A 539 -23.13 -6.95 3.82
CA VAL A 539 -22.28 -7.34 4.96
C VAL A 539 -23.16 -7.95 6.04
N ILE A 540 -22.89 -9.20 6.41
CA ILE A 540 -23.69 -9.93 7.42
C ILE A 540 -22.98 -10.08 8.76
N ALA A 541 -21.64 -10.06 8.79
CA ALA A 541 -20.89 -10.13 10.05
C ALA A 541 -19.49 -9.50 9.94
N SER A 542 -19.00 -8.98 11.07
CA SER A 542 -17.60 -8.61 11.29
C SER A 542 -16.99 -9.59 12.27
N ILE A 543 -15.99 -10.36 11.83
CA ILE A 543 -15.36 -11.40 12.63
C ILE A 543 -13.97 -10.93 13.06
N GLU A 544 -13.82 -10.67 14.35
CA GLU A 544 -12.59 -10.15 14.97
C GLU A 544 -12.04 -11.07 16.06
N ASP A 545 -12.84 -11.98 16.61
CA ASP A 545 -12.42 -12.89 17.69
C ASP A 545 -11.50 -14.00 17.14
N PRO A 546 -10.24 -14.11 17.61
CA PRO A 546 -9.29 -15.11 17.13
C PRO A 546 -9.80 -16.56 17.21
N LYS A 547 -10.55 -16.93 18.25
CA LYS A 547 -11.09 -18.29 18.39
C LYS A 547 -12.16 -18.57 17.35
N VAL A 548 -13.03 -17.59 17.10
CA VAL A 548 -14.07 -17.69 16.07
C VAL A 548 -13.45 -17.73 14.68
N ILE A 549 -12.43 -16.90 14.43
CA ILE A 549 -11.64 -16.92 13.19
C ILE A 549 -11.07 -18.31 12.97
N GLU A 550 -10.37 -18.86 13.96
CA GLU A 550 -9.76 -20.19 13.85
C GLU A 550 -10.80 -21.27 13.58
N LEU A 551 -11.93 -21.26 14.30
CA LEU A 551 -13.04 -22.20 14.07
C LEU A 551 -13.60 -22.10 12.66
N ILE A 552 -13.86 -20.89 12.16
CA ILE A 552 -14.38 -20.67 10.80
C ILE A 552 -13.36 -21.14 9.76
N LEU A 553 -12.10 -20.75 9.91
CA LEU A 553 -11.05 -21.15 8.96
C LEU A 553 -10.81 -22.66 8.99
N ASN A 554 -10.85 -23.30 10.16
CA ASN A 554 -10.79 -24.75 10.29
C ASN A 554 -11.99 -25.44 9.64
N TYR A 555 -13.20 -24.93 9.88
CA TYR A 555 -14.40 -25.45 9.21
C TYR A 555 -14.32 -25.30 7.70
N LEU A 556 -13.86 -24.16 7.18
CA LEU A 556 -13.70 -23.95 5.74
C LEU A 556 -12.64 -24.87 5.13
N ARG A 557 -11.50 -25.06 5.82
CA ARG A 557 -10.46 -26.04 5.44
C ARG A 557 -11.04 -27.46 5.40
N GLN A 558 -11.79 -27.87 6.42
CA GLN A 558 -12.44 -29.18 6.49
C GLN A 558 -13.55 -29.35 5.46
N LYS A 559 -14.35 -28.31 5.20
CA LYS A 559 -15.41 -28.32 4.18
C LYS A 559 -14.81 -28.44 2.79
N ALA A 560 -13.73 -27.72 2.49
CA ALA A 560 -12.97 -27.88 1.25
C ALA A 560 -12.49 -29.34 1.12
N ALA A 561 -11.82 -29.87 2.14
CA ALA A 561 -11.35 -31.27 2.15
C ALA A 561 -12.48 -32.30 1.99
N LYS A 562 -13.66 -32.08 2.60
CA LYS A 562 -14.83 -32.97 2.47
C LYS A 562 -15.49 -32.91 1.09
N VAL A 563 -15.56 -31.73 0.48
CA VAL A 563 -16.04 -31.57 -0.91
C VAL A 563 -15.10 -32.27 -1.89
N ASP A 564 -13.79 -32.21 -1.63
CA ASP A 564 -12.79 -32.91 -2.43
C ASP A 564 -12.88 -34.44 -2.24
N ALA A 565 -13.19 -34.92 -1.03
CA ALA A 565 -13.40 -36.35 -0.74
C ALA A 565 -14.75 -36.91 -1.26
N ALA A 566 -15.83 -36.13 -1.24
CA ALA A 566 -17.14 -36.55 -1.75
C ALA A 566 -17.13 -36.71 -3.28
N LYS A 567 -16.40 -35.85 -3.98
CA LYS A 567 -16.19 -35.95 -5.44
C LYS A 567 -15.40 -37.20 -5.87
N GLN A 568 -14.58 -37.78 -4.98
CA GLN A 568 -13.89 -39.05 -5.25
C GLN A 568 -14.82 -40.27 -5.12
N HIS A 569 -15.92 -40.18 -4.37
CA HIS A 569 -16.88 -41.28 -4.16
C HIS A 569 -18.03 -41.34 -5.18
N GLU A 570 -18.16 -40.35 -6.07
CA GLU A 570 -19.19 -40.32 -7.12
C GLU A 570 -18.70 -40.82 -8.49
N LEU A 571 -17.53 -41.48 -8.55
CA LEU A 571 -17.16 -42.24 -9.75
C LEU A 571 -18.00 -43.53 -9.79
N PRO A 572 -18.71 -43.85 -10.90
CA PRO A 572 -19.40 -45.12 -11.01
C PRO A 572 -18.39 -46.27 -10.86
N PRO A 573 -18.80 -47.43 -10.29
CA PRO A 573 -17.88 -48.55 -10.15
C PRO A 573 -17.27 -48.90 -11.50
N GLU A 574 -15.95 -49.14 -11.50
CA GLU A 574 -15.21 -49.53 -12.69
C GLU A 574 -15.95 -50.69 -13.37
N ARG A 575 -16.32 -50.50 -14.66
CA ARG A 575 -16.79 -51.61 -15.47
C ARG A 575 -15.67 -52.64 -15.51
N ALA A 576 -16.00 -53.89 -15.15
CA ALA A 576 -15.08 -55.01 -15.30
C ALA A 576 -14.46 -55.00 -16.71
N PRO A 577 -13.16 -55.33 -16.85
CA PRO A 577 -12.50 -55.33 -18.15
C PRO A 577 -13.24 -56.29 -19.10
N PRO A 578 -13.37 -55.95 -20.40
CA PRO A 578 -13.97 -56.85 -21.36
C PRO A 578 -13.17 -58.16 -21.39
N LEU A 579 -13.84 -59.29 -21.24
CA LEU A 579 -13.29 -60.60 -21.52
C LEU A 579 -13.01 -60.69 -23.03
N THR A 580 -11.79 -60.31 -23.45
CA THR A 580 -11.31 -60.55 -24.81
C THR A 580 -10.89 -62.02 -24.94
N PRO A 581 -11.51 -62.81 -25.84
CA PRO A 581 -10.95 -64.08 -26.25
C PRO A 581 -9.65 -63.81 -27.03
N SER A 582 -8.62 -64.60 -26.74
CA SER A 582 -7.34 -64.65 -27.46
C SER A 582 -7.53 -64.62 -28.98
N LEU A 583 -6.93 -63.63 -29.65
CA LEU A 583 -6.92 -63.47 -31.10
C LEU A 583 -5.88 -64.37 -31.82
N PHE A 584 -5.29 -65.33 -31.12
CA PHE A 584 -4.40 -66.34 -31.70
C PHE A 584 -4.62 -67.70 -31.03
N ASP A 585 -5.63 -68.43 -31.49
CA ASP A 585 -5.65 -69.89 -31.40
C ASP A 585 -5.47 -70.46 -32.82
N PRO A 586 -4.37 -71.18 -33.12
CA PRO A 586 -4.11 -71.77 -34.43
C PRO A 586 -4.98 -72.99 -34.78
N SER A 587 -6.01 -73.32 -33.99
CA SER A 587 -6.77 -74.56 -34.14
C SER A 587 -8.25 -74.37 -34.46
N GLN A 588 -8.58 -73.85 -35.66
CA GLN A 588 -9.83 -74.21 -36.34
C GLN A 588 -9.88 -73.78 -37.80
N THR A 589 -9.31 -74.64 -38.64
CA THR A 589 -9.63 -74.79 -40.06
C THR A 589 -11.07 -75.24 -40.29
N CYS A 590 -11.66 -74.75 -41.39
CA CYS A 590 -12.90 -75.19 -42.06
C CYS A 590 -14.22 -74.85 -41.36
N LEU A 591 -15.07 -74.07 -42.03
CA LEU A 591 -16.31 -74.55 -42.66
C LEU A 591 -16.94 -73.47 -43.56
N PHE A 592 -16.98 -73.79 -44.86
CA PHE A 592 -17.81 -73.27 -45.97
C PHE A 592 -17.43 -71.99 -46.73
N ASN A 593 -16.83 -72.28 -47.90
CA ASN A 593 -16.73 -71.59 -49.21
C ASN A 593 -16.18 -70.16 -49.30
#